data_AF-A0A358SQA4-F1
#
_entry.id   AF-A0A358SQA4-F1
#
_cell.length_a   1.000
_cell.length_b   1.000
_cell.length_c   1.000
_cell.angle_alpha   90.00
_cell.angle_beta   90.00
_cell.angle_gamma   90.00
#
_symmetry.space_group_name_H-M   'P 1'
#
loop_
_entity.id
_entity.type
_entity.pdbx_description
1 polymer ?
#
loop_
_entity_poly.entity_id
_entity_poly.type
_entity_poly.pdbx_seq_one_letter_code
_entity_poly.pdbx_strand_id
1 'polypeptide(L)' 'MAEQAPPWPKQGPASYFPSIERKYGRSIAEWQQIIAGCGLDKHMAIVGCLKSEHGMGHGHANALVGWTLAGNVAMP' A
#
# COMPACT_ATOMS: atom_id res chain seq x y z
N MET A 1 5.49 -21.01 2.73
CA MET A 1 6.54 -20.03 3.06
C MET A 1 5.99 -18.64 2.76
N ALA A 2 5.80 -17.80 3.78
CA ALA A 2 5.34 -16.43 3.59
C ALA A 2 6.57 -15.56 3.28
N GLU A 3 6.76 -15.20 2.02
CA GLU A 3 7.82 -14.31 1.58
C GLU A 3 7.52 -12.90 2.10
N GLN A 4 8.13 -12.61 3.24
CA GLN A 4 8.14 -11.31 3.89
C GLN A 4 8.88 -10.32 2.98
N ALA A 5 8.32 -9.11 2.87
CA ALA A 5 8.84 -8.03 2.05
C ALA A 5 10.34 -7.76 2.33
N PRO A 6 11.13 -7.39 1.31
CA PRO A 6 12.58 -7.22 1.42
C PRO A 6 12.98 -6.11 2.41
N PRO A 7 14.20 -6.17 2.99
CA PRO A 7 14.70 -5.13 3.88
C PRO A 7 14.91 -3.83 3.09
N TRP A 8 14.11 -2.82 3.39
CA TRP A 8 14.15 -1.53 2.69
C TRP A 8 15.52 -0.84 2.89
N PRO A 9 16.22 -0.45 1.81
CA PRO A 9 17.38 0.43 1.92
C PRO A 9 16.92 1.84 2.29
N LYS A 10 17.87 2.69 2.70
CA LYS A 10 17.71 3.99 3.39
C LYS A 10 16.94 5.11 2.65
N GLN A 11 16.21 4.79 1.59
CA GLN A 11 15.21 5.64 0.93
C GLN A 11 13.86 4.92 1.03
N GLY A 12 13.07 5.29 2.04
CA GLY A 12 11.90 4.53 2.45
C GLY A 12 10.81 4.39 1.37
N PRO A 13 9.78 3.56 1.64
CA PRO A 13 8.63 3.32 0.74
C PRO A 13 7.92 4.59 0.24
N ALA A 14 8.14 5.72 0.92
CA ALA A 14 7.76 7.07 0.50
C ALA A 14 8.26 7.47 -0.91
N SER A 15 9.32 6.86 -1.45
CA SER A 15 9.77 7.18 -2.82
C SER A 15 8.82 6.66 -3.91
N TYR A 16 8.08 5.59 -3.64
CA TYR A 16 7.12 5.01 -4.59
C TYR A 16 5.75 5.68 -4.52
N PHE A 17 5.45 6.30 -3.37
CA PHE A 17 4.19 6.99 -3.11
C PHE A 17 3.85 8.09 -4.12
N PRO A 18 4.73 9.06 -4.44
CA PRO A 18 4.41 10.07 -5.44
C PRO A 18 4.17 9.47 -6.84
N SER A 19 4.74 8.31 -7.16
CA SER A 19 4.44 7.60 -8.42
C SER A 19 3.07 6.93 -8.39
N ILE A 20 2.64 6.39 -7.24
CA ILE A 20 1.29 5.84 -7.03
C ILE A 20 0.25 6.96 -7.09
N GLU A 21 0.48 8.07 -6.39
CA GLU A 21 -0.43 9.22 -6.40
C GLU A 21 -0.60 9.80 -7.79
N ARG A 22 0.49 9.93 -8.55
CA ARG A 22 0.43 10.38 -9.96
C ARG A 22 -0.25 9.38 -10.89
N LYS A 23 -0.11 8.07 -10.63
CA LYS A 23 -0.67 7.02 -11.49
C LYS A 23 -2.16 6.78 -11.24
N TYR A 24 -2.58 6.83 -9.98
CA TYR A 24 -3.95 6.54 -9.58
C TYR A 24 -4.76 7.78 -9.17
N GLY A 25 -4.13 8.95 -9.10
CA GLY A 25 -4.79 10.23 -8.83
C GLY A 25 -5.31 10.40 -7.40
N ARG A 26 -4.84 9.59 -6.45
CA ARG A 26 -5.26 9.66 -5.04
C ARG A 26 -4.05 9.63 -4.13
N SER A 27 -4.11 10.42 -3.06
CA SER A 27 -3.03 10.48 -2.08
C SER A 27 -2.86 9.19 -1.29
N ILE A 28 -1.68 8.99 -0.70
CA ILE A 28 -1.44 7.79 0.11
C ILE A 28 -2.42 7.73 1.28
N ALA A 29 -2.70 8.84 1.95
CA ALA A 29 -3.70 8.90 3.01
C ALA A 29 -5.07 8.35 2.56
N GLU A 30 -5.52 8.69 1.34
CA GLU A 30 -6.75 8.15 0.74
C GLU A 30 -6.66 6.65 0.51
N TRP A 31 -5.52 6.15 0.02
CA TRP A 31 -5.30 4.72 -0.14
C TRP A 31 -5.33 3.98 1.20
N GLN A 32 -4.76 4.56 2.25
CA GLN A 32 -4.81 3.99 3.58
C GLN A 32 -6.22 3.97 4.15
N GLN A 33 -7.02 5.02 3.90
CA GLN A 33 -8.44 5.04 4.25
C GLN A 33 -9.21 3.92 3.54
N ILE A 34 -8.94 3.67 2.26
CA ILE A 34 -9.55 2.57 1.49
C ILE A 34 -9.13 1.22 2.08
N ILE A 35 -7.85 1.04 2.41
CA ILE A 35 -7.35 -0.19 3.05
C ILE A 35 -7.99 -0.42 4.40
N ALA A 36 -8.05 0.62 5.23
CA ALA A 36 -8.69 0.58 6.55
C ALA A 36 -10.19 0.29 6.42
N GLY A 37 -10.84 0.84 5.40
CA GLY A 37 -12.25 0.59 5.06
C GLY A 37 -12.50 -0.81 4.49
N CYS A 38 -11.52 -1.43 3.83
CA CYS A 38 -11.65 -2.81 3.35
C CYS A 38 -11.74 -3.77 4.57
N GLY A 39 -11.32 -3.36 5.78
CA GLY A 39 -11.56 -4.10 7.04
C GLY A 39 -10.86 -5.46 7.11
N LEU A 40 -9.87 -5.65 6.25
CA LEU A 40 -9.17 -6.92 6.07
C LEU A 40 -7.90 -6.92 6.91
N ASP A 41 -7.81 -7.82 7.88
CA ASP A 41 -6.60 -7.99 8.72
C ASP A 41 -5.43 -8.63 7.93
N LYS A 42 -5.75 -9.27 6.81
CA LYS A 42 -4.79 -10.02 5.99
C LYS A 42 -4.23 -9.16 4.87
N HIS A 43 -2.92 -8.88 4.97
CA HIS A 43 -2.12 -8.20 3.94
C HIS A 43 -2.42 -8.69 2.52
N MET A 44 -2.44 -10.00 2.30
CA MET A 44 -2.72 -10.60 0.98
C MET A 44 -4.15 -10.33 0.49
N ALA A 45 -5.13 -10.26 1.39
CA ALA A 45 -6.51 -9.96 1.03
C ALA A 45 -6.66 -8.49 0.61
N ILE A 46 -5.99 -7.57 1.31
CA ILE A 46 -5.97 -6.14 0.95
C ILE A 46 -5.26 -5.95 -0.40
N VAL A 47 -4.13 -6.63 -0.63
CA VAL A 47 -3.43 -6.58 -1.93
C VAL A 47 -4.35 -7.05 -3.06
N GLY A 48 -5.15 -8.10 -2.81
CA GLY A 48 -6.21 -8.54 -3.73
C GLY A 48 -7.30 -7.49 -3.96
N CYS A 49 -7.81 -6.87 -2.88
CA CYS A 49 -8.80 -5.78 -2.88
C CYS A 49 -8.31 -4.62 -3.78
N LEU A 50 -7.11 -4.09 -3.54
CA LEU A 50 -6.52 -3.00 -4.33
C LEU A 50 -6.26 -3.37 -5.80
N LYS A 51 -5.86 -4.61 -6.05
CA LYS A 51 -5.60 -5.09 -7.40
C LYS A 51 -6.90 -5.29 -8.18
N SER A 52 -7.95 -5.77 -7.53
CA SER A 52 -9.26 -6.01 -8.15
C SER A 52 -10.07 -4.72 -8.32
N GLU A 53 -10.12 -3.86 -7.31
CA GLU A 53 -10.91 -2.62 -7.35
C GLU A 53 -10.21 -1.50 -8.12
N HIS A 54 -8.89 -1.39 -8.00
CA HIS A 54 -8.15 -0.23 -8.51
C HIS A 54 -7.11 -0.59 -9.58
N GLY A 55 -7.02 -1.86 -9.99
CA GLY A 55 -6.00 -2.30 -10.94
C GLY A 55 -4.59 -2.05 -10.43
N MET A 56 -4.39 -2.03 -9.10
CA MET A 56 -3.10 -1.67 -8.53
C MET A 56 -2.05 -2.75 -8.82
N GLY A 57 -0.85 -2.34 -9.26
CA GLY A 57 0.24 -3.26 -9.53
C GLY A 57 0.74 -3.96 -8.25
N HIS A 58 1.23 -5.20 -8.37
CA HIS A 58 1.61 -6.03 -7.23
C HIS A 58 2.63 -5.34 -6.29
N GLY A 59 3.65 -4.68 -6.86
CA GLY A 59 4.65 -3.94 -6.08
C GLY A 59 4.08 -2.72 -5.35
N HIS A 60 3.18 -1.97 -5.99
CA HIS A 60 2.54 -0.79 -5.40
C HIS A 60 1.59 -1.18 -4.27
N ALA A 61 0.74 -2.19 -4.50
CA ALA A 61 -0.19 -2.68 -3.50
C ALA A 61 0.56 -3.24 -2.28
N ASN A 62 1.58 -4.07 -2.50
CA ASN A 62 2.35 -4.65 -1.40
C ASN A 62 3.06 -3.58 -0.56
N ALA A 63 3.68 -2.57 -1.20
CA ALA A 63 4.33 -1.47 -0.49
C ALA A 63 3.35 -0.65 0.35
N LEU A 64 2.18 -0.33 -0.21
CA LEU A 64 1.18 0.52 0.45
C LEU A 64 0.49 -0.22 1.62
N VAL A 65 0.14 -1.49 1.42
CA VAL A 65 -0.43 -2.34 2.47
C VAL A 65 0.61 -2.62 3.55
N GLY A 66 1.84 -2.97 3.18
CA GLY A 66 2.92 -3.23 4.13
C GLY A 66 3.23 -2.01 5.01
N TRP A 67 3.21 -0.81 4.42
CA TRP A 67 3.42 0.44 5.17
C TRP A 67 2.25 0.79 6.10
N THR A 68 1.02 0.58 5.64
CA THR A 68 -0.21 0.83 6.43
C THR A 68 -0.32 -0.15 7.60
N LEU A 69 -0.06 -1.44 7.37
CA LEU A 69 -0.07 -2.48 8.41
C LEU A 69 1.12 -2.34 9.38
N ALA A 70 2.22 -1.70 8.97
CA ALA A 70 3.29 -1.32 9.88
C ALA A 70 2.89 -0.20 10.86
N GLY A 71 1.68 0.36 10.75
CA GLY A 71 1.19 1.44 11.62
C GLY A 71 1.64 2.83 11.19
N ASN A 72 2.30 2.95 10.04
CA ASN A 72 2.61 4.27 9.49
C ASN A 72 1.36 4.86 8.83
N VAL A 73 1.09 6.13 9.12
CA VAL A 73 -0.01 6.90 8.53
C VAL A 73 0.59 8.08 7.76
N ALA A 74 0.14 8.28 6.52
CA ALA A 74 0.47 9.45 5.74
C ALA A 74 -0.32 10.61 6.32
N MET A 75 0.39 11.60 6.85
CA MET A 75 -0.23 12.87 7.22
C MET A 75 -0.72 13.54 5.93
N PRO A 76 -1.95 14.10 5.92
CA PRO A 76 -2.59 14.70 4.75
C PRO A 76 -1.85 15.95 4.24
#